data_AF-A0A3D3L611-F1
#
_entry.id   AF-A0A3D3L611-F1
#
_cell.length_a   1.000
_cell.length_b   1.000
_cell.length_c   1.000
_cell.angle_alpha   90.00
_cell.angle_beta   90.00
_cell.angle_gamma   90.00
#
_symmetry.space_group_name_H-M   'P 1'
#
loop_
_entity.id
_entity.type
_entity.pdbx_description
1 polymer ?
#
loop_
_entity_poly.entity_id
_entity_poly.type
_entity_poly.pdbx_seq_one_letter_code
_entity_poly.pdbx_strand_id
1 'polypeptide(L)'
;MNLLDRLERVFFWLSGASTDNLEACPAWERRKYVAFGATVLVPCTFAIIACAYALSTLTDNWLVIAPVSLVWAFIILTVDRALLATYRAYQNIFRKLSQFALRIVVAMLMGVTIAHPLTLLLFKDTIVSAIEEDRQAEIEQTRQAAAAQKALIEARVAPLEQQIARQREAWNASFQASFLDADGKLIEQPPTEEELKARADREKQISEATAAARERLAALDADLAKQGAEHQKITAELNHWQTEFEREVNGQRSGIIGLGPRAKSIHEDQLVWRRTESARLTSALDSLTAARAATLAEIKTTEENVNATLDAKAAQDAARMKAEQDRLDALKR
;
A
#
# COMPACT_ATOMS: atom_id res chain seq x y z
N MET A 1 -50.64 -41.63 -9.96
CA MET A 1 -49.57 -41.73 -8.94
C MET A 1 -49.37 -40.36 -8.34
N ASN A 2 -49.72 -40.21 -7.06
CA ASN A 2 -49.60 -38.93 -6.37
C ASN A 2 -48.12 -38.60 -6.10
N LEU A 3 -47.82 -37.31 -5.87
CA LEU A 3 -46.46 -36.86 -5.58
C LEU A 3 -45.88 -37.53 -4.32
N LEU A 4 -46.74 -37.79 -3.33
CA LEU A 4 -46.39 -38.52 -2.10
C LEU A 4 -45.94 -39.95 -2.40
N ASP A 5 -46.63 -40.69 -3.27
CA ASP A 5 -46.27 -42.07 -3.64
C ASP A 5 -44.93 -42.15 -4.39
N ARG A 6 -44.52 -41.06 -5.07
CA ARG A 6 -43.23 -40.97 -5.73
C ARG A 6 -42.11 -40.70 -4.73
N LEU A 7 -42.36 -39.81 -3.76
CA LEU A 7 -41.42 -39.52 -2.68
C LEU A 7 -41.20 -40.75 -1.79
N GLU A 8 -42.27 -41.47 -1.42
CA GLU A 8 -42.17 -42.71 -0.64
C GLU A 8 -41.27 -43.74 -1.31
N ARG A 9 -41.41 -43.94 -2.63
CA ARG A 9 -40.54 -44.84 -3.40
C ARG A 9 -39.07 -44.41 -3.41
N VAL A 10 -38.80 -43.10 -3.51
CA VAL A 10 -37.42 -42.58 -3.41
C VAL A 10 -36.84 -42.86 -2.02
N PHE A 11 -37.61 -42.66 -0.96
CA PHE A 11 -37.17 -42.95 0.41
C PHE A 11 -37.00 -44.45 0.68
N PHE A 12 -37.83 -45.32 0.09
CA PHE A 12 -37.62 -46.77 0.16
C PHE A 12 -36.32 -47.17 -0.51
N TRP A 13 -36.03 -46.62 -1.69
CA TRP A 13 -34.76 -46.84 -2.39
C TRP A 13 -33.55 -46.35 -1.57
N LEU A 14 -33.65 -45.16 -0.98
CA LEU A 14 -32.64 -44.59 -0.08
C LEU A 14 -32.38 -45.45 1.15
N SER A 15 -33.43 -46.06 1.71
CA SER A 15 -33.32 -46.97 2.85
C SER A 15 -32.70 -48.33 2.52
N GLY A 16 -32.44 -48.61 1.23
CA GLY A 16 -31.91 -49.90 0.76
C GLY A 16 -32.94 -51.03 0.74
N ALA A 17 -34.23 -50.71 0.91
CA ALA A 17 -35.32 -51.67 0.91
C ALA A 17 -35.97 -51.82 -0.48
N SER A 18 -36.48 -53.02 -0.79
CA SER A 18 -37.21 -53.29 -2.04
C SER A 18 -38.61 -52.67 -1.98
N THR A 19 -38.93 -51.80 -2.93
CA THR A 19 -40.24 -51.13 -3.05
C THR A 19 -41.40 -52.13 -3.10
N ASP A 20 -41.22 -53.19 -3.88
CA ASP A 20 -42.30 -54.15 -4.20
C ASP A 20 -42.73 -54.95 -2.97
N ASN A 21 -41.79 -55.29 -2.09
CA ASN A 21 -42.10 -56.01 -0.84
C ASN A 21 -42.69 -55.06 0.22
N LEU A 22 -42.30 -53.78 0.24
CA LEU A 22 -42.81 -52.80 1.21
C LEU A 22 -44.23 -52.33 0.89
N GLU A 23 -44.64 -52.36 -0.38
CA GLU A 23 -46.00 -52.00 -0.79
C GLU A 23 -47.03 -53.03 -0.27
N ALA A 24 -46.63 -54.30 -0.09
CA ALA A 24 -47.45 -55.34 0.53
C ALA A 24 -47.52 -55.24 2.08
N CYS A 25 -46.66 -54.44 2.70
CA CYS A 25 -46.60 -54.26 4.15
C CYS A 25 -47.58 -53.18 4.66
N PRO A 26 -48.00 -53.26 5.95
CA PRO A 26 -48.85 -52.26 6.57
C PRO A 26 -48.20 -50.87 6.64
N ALA A 27 -49.03 -49.82 6.68
CA ALA A 27 -48.58 -48.42 6.57
C ALA A 27 -47.60 -47.96 7.66
N TRP A 28 -47.62 -48.58 8.85
CA TRP A 28 -46.67 -48.26 9.92
C TRP A 28 -45.24 -48.73 9.61
N GLU A 29 -45.09 -49.85 8.90
CA GLU A 29 -43.79 -50.40 8.51
C GLU A 29 -43.19 -49.58 7.37
N ARG A 30 -44.01 -49.16 6.39
CA ARG A 30 -43.62 -48.24 5.33
C ARG A 30 -43.04 -46.93 5.89
N ARG A 31 -43.74 -46.28 6.84
CA ARG A 31 -43.27 -45.03 7.47
C ARG A 31 -41.92 -45.18 8.17
N LYS A 32 -41.61 -46.35 8.74
CA LYS A 32 -40.30 -46.62 9.37
C LYS A 32 -39.16 -46.61 8.35
N TYR A 33 -39.34 -47.23 7.20
CA TYR A 33 -38.32 -47.23 6.15
C TYR A 33 -38.19 -45.87 5.46
N VAL A 34 -39.28 -45.09 5.35
CA VAL A 34 -39.20 -43.68 4.93
C VAL A 34 -38.30 -42.89 5.88
N ALA A 35 -38.48 -43.06 7.20
CA ALA A 35 -37.63 -42.41 8.20
C ALA A 35 -36.16 -42.84 8.09
N PHE A 36 -35.88 -44.13 7.86
CA PHE A 36 -34.50 -44.58 7.62
C PHE A 36 -33.89 -43.96 6.37
N GLY A 37 -34.63 -43.89 5.25
CA GLY A 37 -34.16 -43.21 4.05
C GLY A 37 -33.89 -41.71 4.28
N ALA A 38 -34.71 -41.04 5.08
CA ALA A 38 -34.52 -39.64 5.44
C ALA A 38 -33.23 -39.39 6.25
N THR A 39 -32.80 -40.33 7.10
CA THR A 39 -31.57 -40.14 7.89
C THR A 39 -30.29 -40.15 7.03
N VAL A 40 -30.31 -40.78 5.86
CA VAL A 40 -29.18 -40.79 4.89
C VAL A 40 -29.02 -39.43 4.19
N LEU A 41 -30.10 -38.65 4.07
CA LEU A 41 -30.05 -37.36 3.38
C LEU A 41 -29.29 -36.30 4.19
N VAL A 42 -29.25 -36.42 5.51
CA VAL A 42 -28.59 -35.44 6.38
C VAL A 42 -27.07 -35.42 6.13
N PRO A 43 -26.33 -36.54 6.23
CA PRO A 43 -24.91 -36.59 5.85
C PRO A 43 -24.64 -36.22 4.39
N CYS A 44 -25.52 -36.64 3.48
CA CYS A 44 -25.42 -36.28 2.06
C CYS A 44 -25.49 -34.76 1.84
N THR A 45 -26.43 -34.08 2.49
CA THR A 45 -26.60 -32.62 2.38
C THR A 45 -25.38 -31.88 2.92
N PHE A 46 -24.87 -32.29 4.09
CA PHE A 46 -23.64 -31.71 4.64
C PHE A 46 -22.42 -31.98 3.76
N ALA A 47 -22.34 -33.15 3.13
CA ALA A 47 -21.27 -33.47 2.19
C ALA A 47 -21.29 -32.58 0.94
N ILE A 48 -22.48 -32.28 0.38
CA ILE A 48 -22.62 -31.32 -0.73
C ILE A 48 -22.07 -29.96 -0.31
N ILE A 49 -22.55 -29.42 0.82
CA ILE A 49 -22.17 -28.07 1.29
C ILE A 49 -20.67 -27.99 1.57
N ALA A 50 -20.12 -28.98 2.29
CA ALA A 50 -18.71 -29.02 2.65
C ALA A 50 -17.79 -29.14 1.42
N CYS A 51 -18.13 -30.02 0.47
CA CYS A 51 -17.34 -30.20 -0.75
C CYS A 51 -17.46 -28.99 -1.69
N ALA A 52 -18.66 -28.41 -1.83
CA ALA A 52 -18.86 -27.19 -2.60
C ALA A 52 -18.02 -26.03 -2.04
N TYR A 53 -17.99 -25.87 -0.71
CA TYR A 53 -17.14 -24.88 -0.06
C TYR A 53 -15.65 -25.17 -0.26
N ALA A 54 -15.20 -26.40 -0.05
CA ALA A 54 -13.80 -26.77 -0.26
C ALA A 54 -13.33 -26.56 -1.72
N LEU A 55 -14.21 -26.74 -2.70
CA LEU A 55 -13.90 -26.44 -4.10
C LEU A 55 -13.92 -24.94 -4.37
N SER A 56 -14.78 -24.17 -3.70
CA SER A 56 -14.81 -22.70 -3.84
C SER A 56 -13.53 -22.02 -3.36
N THR A 57 -12.68 -22.70 -2.55
CA THR A 57 -11.36 -22.18 -2.19
C THR A 57 -10.28 -22.48 -3.24
N LEU A 58 -10.56 -23.39 -4.19
CA LEU A 58 -9.63 -23.80 -5.25
C LEU A 58 -10.00 -23.23 -6.63
N THR A 59 -11.29 -23.05 -6.92
CA THR A 59 -11.78 -22.56 -8.20
C THR A 59 -13.07 -21.77 -8.04
N ASP A 60 -13.22 -20.69 -8.79
CA ASP A 60 -14.46 -19.88 -8.86
C ASP A 60 -15.45 -20.40 -9.92
N ASN A 61 -15.09 -21.44 -10.68
CA ASN A 61 -15.92 -21.92 -11.77
C ASN A 61 -17.08 -22.80 -11.25
N TRP A 62 -18.29 -22.23 -11.22
CA TRP A 62 -19.50 -22.94 -10.77
C TRP A 62 -19.78 -24.23 -11.54
N LEU A 63 -19.39 -24.29 -12.83
CA LEU A 63 -19.56 -25.47 -13.69
C LEU A 63 -18.68 -26.64 -13.25
N VAL A 64 -17.65 -26.39 -12.44
CA VAL A 64 -16.81 -27.44 -11.83
C VAL A 64 -17.32 -27.78 -10.43
N ILE A 65 -17.64 -26.76 -9.63
CA ILE A 65 -18.06 -26.93 -8.22
C ILE A 65 -19.33 -27.77 -8.11
N ALA A 66 -20.36 -27.46 -8.90
CA ALA A 66 -21.66 -28.12 -8.82
C ALA A 66 -21.60 -29.63 -9.16
N PRO A 67 -21.06 -30.08 -10.30
CA PRO A 67 -21.03 -31.51 -10.60
C PRO A 67 -20.09 -32.29 -9.67
N VAL A 68 -18.94 -31.73 -9.28
CA VAL A 68 -17.98 -32.45 -8.42
C VAL A 68 -18.53 -32.63 -7.00
N SER A 69 -19.17 -31.60 -6.44
CA SER A 69 -19.83 -31.71 -5.12
C SER A 69 -21.00 -32.69 -5.14
N LEU A 70 -21.77 -32.76 -6.24
CA LEU A 70 -22.82 -33.76 -6.41
C LEU A 70 -22.26 -35.18 -6.54
N VAL A 71 -21.17 -35.39 -7.28
CA VAL A 71 -20.51 -36.69 -7.37
C VAL A 71 -19.99 -37.12 -5.99
N TRP A 72 -19.38 -36.20 -5.25
CA TRP A 72 -18.91 -36.48 -3.89
C TRP A 72 -20.05 -36.87 -2.95
N ALA A 73 -21.14 -36.10 -2.95
CA ALA A 73 -22.31 -36.40 -2.15
C ALA A 73 -22.97 -37.72 -2.56
N PHE A 74 -22.95 -38.07 -3.84
CA PHE A 74 -23.40 -39.37 -4.32
C PHE A 74 -22.54 -40.50 -3.76
N ILE A 75 -21.22 -40.33 -3.67
CA ILE A 75 -20.33 -41.31 -3.00
C ILE A 75 -20.77 -41.48 -1.54
N ILE A 76 -20.96 -40.40 -0.79
CA ILE A 76 -21.41 -40.46 0.62
C ILE A 76 -22.76 -41.16 0.74
N LEU A 77 -23.71 -40.79 -0.12
CA LEU A 77 -25.04 -41.36 -0.18
C LEU A 77 -24.98 -42.89 -0.42
N THR A 78 -24.10 -43.34 -1.32
CA THR A 78 -23.95 -44.77 -1.61
C THR A 78 -23.33 -45.54 -0.45
N VAL A 79 -22.33 -44.95 0.24
CA VAL A 79 -21.70 -45.56 1.42
C VAL A 79 -22.70 -45.69 2.57
N ASP A 80 -23.41 -44.61 2.90
CA ASP A 80 -24.41 -44.63 3.98
C ASP A 80 -25.58 -45.57 3.67
N ARG A 81 -26.03 -45.61 2.40
CA ARG A 81 -27.03 -46.56 1.93
C ARG A 81 -26.54 -48.01 2.06
N ALA A 82 -25.29 -48.30 1.70
CA ALA A 82 -24.72 -49.63 1.82
C ALA A 82 -24.61 -50.08 3.29
N LEU A 83 -24.28 -49.15 4.19
CA LEU A 83 -24.25 -49.40 5.63
C LEU A 83 -25.64 -49.68 6.23
N LEU A 84 -26.71 -49.06 5.71
CA LEU A 84 -28.08 -49.39 6.10
C LEU A 84 -28.55 -50.72 5.51
N ALA A 85 -28.27 -50.97 4.23
CA ALA A 85 -28.69 -52.18 3.53
C ALA A 85 -28.02 -53.47 4.06
N THR A 86 -26.84 -53.35 4.66
CA THR A 86 -26.12 -54.48 5.28
C THR A 86 -26.66 -54.86 6.67
N TYR A 87 -27.58 -54.08 7.23
CA TYR A 87 -28.25 -54.40 8.49
C TYR A 87 -29.24 -55.56 8.31
N ARG A 88 -29.05 -56.66 9.05
CA ARG A 88 -29.98 -57.80 9.06
C ARG A 88 -30.48 -58.07 10.48
N ALA A 89 -31.80 -58.05 10.66
CA ALA A 89 -32.43 -58.21 11.98
C ALA A 89 -32.05 -59.53 12.69
N TYR A 90 -31.79 -60.59 11.93
CA TYR A 90 -31.50 -61.96 12.42
C TYR A 90 -30.01 -62.30 12.62
N GLN A 91 -29.11 -61.30 12.73
CA GLN A 91 -27.68 -61.56 13.01
C GLN A 91 -27.35 -61.73 14.51
N ASN A 92 -26.31 -62.51 14.81
CA ASN A 92 -25.73 -62.64 16.14
C ASN A 92 -25.32 -61.26 16.71
N ILE A 93 -25.54 -61.05 18.01
CA ILE A 93 -25.26 -59.80 18.73
C ILE A 93 -23.82 -59.30 18.51
N PHE A 94 -22.82 -60.19 18.48
CA PHE A 94 -21.43 -59.81 18.20
C PHE A 94 -21.23 -59.24 16.79
N ARG A 95 -21.92 -59.79 15.78
CA ARG A 95 -21.85 -59.25 14.40
C ARG A 95 -22.58 -57.92 14.28
N LYS A 96 -23.71 -57.76 14.99
CA LYS A 96 -24.42 -56.46 15.09
C LYS A 96 -23.53 -55.38 15.72
N LEU A 97 -22.83 -55.71 16.81
CA LEU A 97 -21.93 -54.77 17.47
C LEU A 97 -20.73 -54.40 16.59
N SER A 98 -20.14 -55.37 15.88
CA SER A 98 -19.04 -55.13 14.94
C SER A 98 -19.46 -54.22 13.78
N GLN A 99 -20.63 -54.45 13.17
CA GLN A 99 -21.18 -53.58 12.12
C GLN A 99 -21.47 -52.16 12.64
N PHE A 100 -22.00 -52.05 13.86
CA PHE A 100 -22.26 -50.77 14.50
C PHE A 100 -20.96 -50.01 14.83
N ALA A 101 -19.93 -50.70 15.33
CA ALA A 101 -18.62 -50.13 15.60
C ALA A 101 -17.96 -49.62 14.32
N LEU A 102 -17.98 -50.41 13.23
CA LEU A 102 -17.48 -49.98 11.92
C LEU A 102 -18.20 -48.71 11.44
N ARG A 103 -19.52 -48.63 11.63
CA ARG A 103 -20.30 -47.44 11.29
C ARG A 103 -19.90 -46.22 12.11
N ILE A 104 -19.64 -46.37 13.40
CA ILE A 104 -19.15 -45.27 14.25
C ILE A 104 -17.78 -44.77 13.77
N VAL A 105 -16.86 -45.69 13.45
CA VAL A 105 -15.52 -45.33 12.98
C VAL A 105 -15.60 -44.56 11.66
N VAL A 106 -16.37 -45.06 10.69
CA VAL A 106 -16.57 -44.36 9.41
C VAL A 106 -17.22 -43.00 9.64
N ALA A 107 -18.28 -42.92 10.46
CA ALA A 107 -18.94 -41.66 10.76
C ALA A 107 -18.00 -40.64 11.44
N MET A 108 -17.10 -41.08 12.30
CA MET A 108 -16.11 -40.22 12.95
C MET A 108 -15.08 -39.69 11.95
N LEU A 109 -14.54 -40.54 11.08
CA LEU A 109 -13.59 -40.14 10.04
C LEU A 109 -14.22 -39.14 9.06
N MET A 110 -15.45 -39.40 8.62
CA MET A 110 -16.20 -38.49 7.75
C MET A 110 -16.59 -37.21 8.48
N GLY A 111 -16.93 -37.29 9.76
CA GLY A 111 -17.24 -36.13 10.59
C GLY A 111 -16.07 -35.16 10.72
N VAL A 112 -14.86 -35.66 11.01
CA VAL A 112 -13.66 -34.81 11.13
C VAL A 112 -13.31 -34.14 9.80
N THR A 113 -13.37 -34.90 8.70
CA THR A 113 -13.03 -34.39 7.36
C THR A 113 -14.04 -33.36 6.84
N ILE A 114 -15.33 -33.54 7.14
CA ILE A 114 -16.40 -32.59 6.77
C ILE A 114 -16.45 -31.38 7.71
N ALA A 115 -16.07 -31.55 8.99
CA ALA A 115 -16.11 -30.46 9.97
C ALA A 115 -15.14 -29.34 9.62
N HIS A 116 -13.93 -29.65 9.15
CA HIS A 116 -12.91 -28.64 8.85
C HIS A 116 -13.39 -27.57 7.84
N PRO A 117 -13.85 -27.92 6.63
CA PRO A 117 -14.38 -26.93 5.69
C PRO A 117 -15.62 -26.20 6.23
N LEU A 118 -16.51 -26.87 6.97
CA LEU A 118 -17.68 -26.22 7.56
C LEU A 118 -17.32 -25.19 8.64
N THR A 119 -16.32 -25.47 9.48
CA THR A 119 -15.86 -24.52 10.50
C THR A 119 -15.23 -23.28 9.86
N LEU A 120 -14.44 -23.46 8.80
CA LEU A 120 -13.87 -22.34 8.05
C LEU A 120 -14.95 -21.53 7.34
N LEU A 121 -15.97 -22.18 6.79
CA LEU A 121 -17.12 -21.48 6.18
C LEU A 121 -17.91 -20.68 7.22
N LEU A 122 -18.19 -21.28 8.37
CA LEU A 122 -18.98 -20.65 9.43
C LEU A 122 -18.28 -19.45 10.05
N PHE A 123 -16.96 -19.53 10.24
CA PHE A 123 -16.17 -18.48 10.90
C PHE A 123 -15.37 -17.61 9.92
N LYS A 124 -15.65 -17.70 8.61
CA LYS A 124 -14.91 -16.96 7.58
C LYS A 124 -14.80 -15.47 7.92
N ASP A 125 -15.92 -14.85 8.26
CA ASP A 125 -15.97 -13.40 8.50
C ASP A 125 -15.23 -13.02 9.78
N THR A 126 -15.35 -13.84 10.84
CA THR A 126 -14.60 -13.64 12.10
C THR A 126 -13.10 -13.78 11.88
N ILE A 127 -12.67 -14.78 11.11
CA ILE A 127 -11.26 -15.01 10.78
C ILE A 127 -10.71 -13.83 9.98
N VAL A 128 -11.43 -13.38 8.95
CA VAL A 128 -11.02 -12.22 8.14
C VAL A 128 -10.94 -10.95 8.98
N SER A 129 -11.92 -10.72 9.86
CA SER A 129 -11.90 -9.56 10.77
C SER A 129 -10.69 -9.58 11.71
N ALA A 130 -10.35 -10.74 12.27
CA ALA A 130 -9.20 -10.88 13.15
C ALA A 130 -7.87 -10.65 12.40
N ILE A 131 -7.73 -11.22 11.19
CA ILE A 131 -6.55 -11.01 10.34
C ILE A 131 -6.37 -9.52 10.00
N GLU A 132 -7.46 -8.83 9.71
CA GLU A 132 -7.41 -7.40 9.37
C GLU A 132 -7.06 -6.54 10.59
N GLU A 133 -7.57 -6.87 11.78
CA GLU A 133 -7.18 -6.21 13.02
C GLU A 133 -5.68 -6.36 13.30
N ASP A 134 -5.15 -7.57 13.17
CA ASP A 134 -3.72 -7.86 13.31
C ASP A 134 -2.89 -7.09 12.27
N ARG A 135 -3.34 -7.04 11.00
CA ARG A 135 -2.68 -6.31 9.92
C ARG A 135 -2.63 -4.81 10.20
N GLN A 136 -3.72 -4.23 10.70
CA GLN A 136 -3.77 -2.81 11.05
C GLN A 136 -2.84 -2.49 12.22
N ALA A 137 -2.77 -3.38 13.22
CA ALA A 137 -1.82 -3.24 14.32
C ALA A 137 -0.36 -3.28 13.84
N GLU A 138 -0.01 -4.17 12.91
CA GLU A 138 1.33 -4.26 12.32
C GLU A 138 1.69 -3.01 11.50
N ILE A 139 0.75 -2.49 10.71
CA ILE A 139 0.94 -1.25 9.93
C ILE A 139 1.17 -0.06 10.86
N GLU A 140 0.39 0.06 11.92
CA GLU A 140 0.51 1.16 12.87
C GLU A 140 1.87 1.11 13.59
N GLN A 141 2.33 -0.07 14.02
CA GLN A 141 3.68 -0.23 14.57
C GLN A 141 4.76 0.19 13.58
N THR A 142 4.63 -0.21 12.31
CA THR A 142 5.58 0.17 11.25
C THR A 142 5.57 1.67 10.99
N ARG A 143 4.39 2.31 10.98
CA ARG A 143 4.25 3.77 10.84
C ARG A 143 4.90 4.52 11.99
N GLN A 144 4.71 4.05 13.23
CA GLN A 144 5.36 4.65 14.40
C GLN A 144 6.88 4.52 14.34
N ALA A 145 7.40 3.35 13.94
CA ALA A 145 8.83 3.15 13.75
C ALA A 145 9.40 4.09 12.66
N ALA A 146 8.70 4.21 11.52
CA ALA A 146 9.10 5.11 10.44
C ALA A 146 9.05 6.59 10.86
N ALA A 147 8.03 7.00 11.62
CA ALA A 147 7.91 8.35 12.15
C ALA A 147 9.04 8.67 13.14
N ALA A 148 9.39 7.73 14.02
CA ALA A 148 10.51 7.87 14.95
C ALA A 148 11.86 8.00 14.22
N GLN A 149 12.08 7.19 13.17
CA GLN A 149 13.28 7.31 12.33
C GLN A 149 13.33 8.67 11.61
N LYS A 150 12.20 9.12 11.05
CA LYS A 150 12.10 10.43 10.39
C LYS A 150 12.45 11.57 11.35
N ALA A 151 11.90 11.57 12.56
CA ALA A 151 12.21 12.57 13.58
C ALA A 151 13.70 12.58 13.96
N LEU A 152 14.33 11.41 14.04
CA LEU A 152 15.77 11.30 14.33
C LEU A 152 16.63 11.85 13.19
N ILE A 153 16.21 11.65 11.93
CA ILE A 153 16.87 12.24 10.76
C ILE A 153 16.70 13.75 10.76
N GLU A 154 15.49 14.26 10.96
CA GLU A 154 15.20 15.72 11.03
C GLU A 154 16.02 16.40 12.14
N ALA A 155 16.15 15.74 13.30
CA ALA A 155 16.98 16.25 14.40
C ALA A 155 18.48 16.32 14.04
N ARG A 156 18.96 15.52 13.08
CA ARG A 156 20.34 15.59 12.57
C ARG A 156 20.54 16.67 11.50
N VAL A 157 19.48 17.12 10.83
CA VAL A 157 19.57 18.14 9.78
C VAL A 157 19.96 19.50 10.37
N ALA A 158 19.29 19.96 11.42
CA ALA A 158 19.55 21.26 12.04
C ALA A 158 21.03 21.49 12.49
N PRO A 159 21.69 20.56 13.20
CA PRO A 159 23.10 20.74 13.56
C PRO A 159 24.04 20.67 12.35
N LEU A 160 23.72 19.86 11.33
CA LEU A 160 24.49 19.82 10.09
C LEU A 160 24.39 21.15 9.32
N GLU A 161 23.20 21.76 9.24
CA GLU A 161 23.02 23.08 8.65
C GLU A 161 23.81 24.16 9.41
N GLN A 162 23.82 24.12 10.75
CA GLN A 162 24.66 25.02 11.55
C GLN A 162 26.16 24.80 11.32
N GLN A 163 26.60 23.55 11.17
CA GLN A 163 28.00 23.25 10.84
C GLN A 163 28.37 23.79 9.46
N ILE A 164 27.50 23.62 8.46
CA ILE A 164 27.69 24.17 7.12
C ILE A 164 27.73 25.70 7.16
N ALA A 165 26.86 26.35 7.93
CA ALA A 165 26.86 27.80 8.11
C ALA A 165 28.18 28.31 8.72
N ARG A 166 28.65 27.68 9.82
CA ARG A 166 29.95 28.01 10.43
C ARG A 166 31.12 27.80 9.48
N GLN A 167 31.10 26.72 8.68
CA GLN A 167 32.12 26.48 7.67
C GLN A 167 32.11 27.56 6.58
N ARG A 168 30.92 28.01 6.14
CA ARG A 168 30.80 29.12 5.20
C ARG A 168 31.30 30.43 5.78
N GLU A 169 31.02 30.72 7.05
CA GLU A 169 31.55 31.91 7.74
C GLU A 169 33.08 31.85 7.85
N ALA A 170 33.65 30.72 8.26
CA ALA A 170 35.09 30.53 8.34
C ALA A 170 35.77 30.62 6.95
N TRP A 171 35.14 30.05 5.93
CA TRP A 171 35.56 30.18 4.53
C TRP A 171 35.55 31.64 4.09
N ASN A 172 34.44 32.37 4.29
CA ASN A 172 34.34 33.79 3.95
C ASN A 172 35.36 34.65 4.71
N ALA A 173 35.61 34.36 5.98
CA ALA A 173 36.63 35.03 6.79
C ALA A 173 38.05 34.82 6.20
N SER A 174 38.33 33.66 5.59
CA SER A 174 39.63 33.40 4.94
C SER A 174 39.91 34.27 3.71
N PHE A 175 38.88 34.84 3.07
CA PHE A 175 39.04 35.80 1.97
C PHE A 175 39.14 37.26 2.44
N GLN A 176 38.89 37.54 3.72
CA GLN A 176 39.12 38.87 4.29
C GLN A 176 40.60 38.98 4.67
N ALA A 177 41.38 39.71 3.87
CA ALA A 177 42.78 39.98 4.16
C ALA A 177 42.91 40.82 5.44
N SER A 178 43.35 40.17 6.52
CA SER A 178 43.69 40.84 7.78
C SER A 178 45.16 41.27 7.73
N PHE A 179 45.42 42.59 7.71
CA PHE A 179 46.77 43.13 7.74
C PHE A 179 47.26 43.19 9.21
N LEU A 180 48.42 42.62 9.49
CA LEU A 180 49.08 42.68 10.80
C LEU A 180 50.07 43.85 10.80
N ASP A 181 50.08 44.64 11.88
CA ASP A 181 51.12 45.67 12.10
C ASP A 181 52.46 45.04 12.49
N ALA A 182 53.53 45.85 12.54
CA ALA A 182 54.88 45.40 12.96
C ALA A 182 54.94 44.74 14.36
N ASP A 183 53.93 45.00 15.20
CA ASP A 183 53.74 44.42 16.54
C ASP A 183 52.71 43.26 16.59
N GLY A 184 52.20 42.79 15.44
CA GLY A 184 51.31 41.62 15.34
C GLY A 184 49.84 41.89 15.73
N LYS A 185 49.39 43.15 15.78
CA LYS A 185 47.96 43.51 15.99
C LYS A 185 47.24 43.71 14.65
N LEU A 186 45.97 43.28 14.62
CA LEU A 186 45.06 43.46 13.48
C LEU A 186 44.84 44.96 13.21
N ILE A 187 45.20 45.42 12.03
CA ILE A 187 44.82 46.73 11.52
C ILE A 187 43.67 46.51 10.53
N GLU A 188 42.45 46.86 10.91
CA GLU A 188 41.38 47.09 9.94
C GLU A 188 41.65 48.45 9.30
N GLN A 189 42.37 48.48 8.17
CA GLN A 189 42.31 49.67 7.31
C GLN A 189 40.90 49.69 6.69
N PRO A 190 40.06 50.69 7.00
CA PRO A 190 38.78 50.82 6.34
C PRO A 190 39.05 50.94 4.84
N PRO A 191 38.26 50.24 3.99
CA PRO A 191 38.45 50.29 2.56
C PRO A 191 38.47 51.75 2.10
N THR A 192 39.39 52.08 1.21
CA THR A 192 39.48 53.44 0.67
C THR A 192 38.17 53.79 -0.05
N GLU A 193 37.79 55.08 -0.11
CA GLU A 193 36.53 55.49 -0.77
C GLU A 193 36.42 54.98 -2.21
N GLU A 194 37.56 54.79 -2.90
CA GLU A 194 37.65 54.22 -4.24
C GLU A 194 37.33 52.71 -4.27
N GLU A 195 37.80 51.94 -3.28
CA GLU A 195 37.49 50.52 -3.14
C GLU A 195 36.03 50.28 -2.78
N LEU A 196 35.45 51.15 -1.94
CA LEU A 196 34.02 51.12 -1.64
C LEU A 196 33.17 51.40 -2.88
N LYS A 197 33.56 52.38 -3.71
CA LYS A 197 32.91 52.66 -5.00
C LYS A 197 33.04 51.50 -5.96
N ALA A 198 34.23 50.91 -6.09
CA ALA A 198 34.47 49.76 -6.97
C ALA A 198 33.66 48.52 -6.54
N ARG A 199 33.52 48.27 -5.22
CA ARG A 199 32.65 47.21 -4.69
C ARG A 199 31.18 47.49 -5.00
N ALA A 200 30.72 48.71 -4.78
CA ALA A 200 29.33 49.10 -5.07
C ALA A 200 29.00 48.99 -6.56
N ASP A 201 29.92 49.38 -7.45
CA ASP A 201 29.74 49.28 -8.91
C ASP A 201 29.75 47.82 -9.38
N ARG A 202 30.62 46.98 -8.79
CA ARG A 202 30.62 45.53 -9.02
C ARG A 202 29.29 44.90 -8.60
N GLU A 203 28.80 45.22 -7.41
CA GLU A 203 27.55 44.67 -6.89
C GLU A 203 26.34 45.14 -7.71
N LYS A 204 26.35 46.39 -8.19
CA LYS A 204 25.37 46.88 -9.16
C LYS A 204 25.39 46.06 -10.45
N GLN A 205 26.55 45.88 -11.08
CA GLN A 205 26.65 45.11 -12.34
C GLN A 205 26.20 43.65 -12.16
N ILE A 206 26.55 43.02 -11.03
CA ILE A 206 26.08 41.68 -10.70
C ILE A 206 24.56 41.67 -10.52
N SER A 207 24.01 42.63 -9.77
CA SER A 207 22.56 42.70 -9.54
C SER A 207 21.77 42.95 -10.82
N GLU A 208 22.27 43.81 -11.72
CA GLU A 208 21.68 44.09 -13.02
C GLU A 208 21.74 42.86 -13.94
N ALA A 209 22.89 42.20 -14.03
CA ALA A 209 23.07 41.01 -14.86
C ALA A 209 22.25 39.81 -14.39
N THR A 210 22.01 39.69 -13.08
CA THR A 210 21.24 38.58 -12.49
C THR A 210 19.77 38.90 -12.26
N ALA A 211 19.33 40.16 -12.44
CA ALA A 211 17.96 40.60 -12.13
C ALA A 211 16.87 39.74 -12.80
N ALA A 212 16.99 39.53 -14.11
CA ALA A 212 16.02 38.75 -14.87
C ALA A 212 15.95 37.27 -14.41
N ALA A 213 17.10 36.67 -14.10
CA ALA A 213 17.15 35.29 -13.59
C ALA A 213 16.60 35.18 -12.16
N ARG A 214 16.84 36.18 -11.31
CA ARG A 214 16.27 36.27 -9.95
C ARG A 214 14.75 36.45 -9.97
N GLU A 215 14.22 37.21 -10.93
CA GLU A 215 12.76 37.33 -11.13
C GLU A 215 12.13 36.00 -11.56
N ARG A 216 12.75 35.29 -12.53
CA ARG A 216 12.31 33.93 -12.91
C ARG A 216 12.37 32.96 -11.73
N LEU A 217 13.43 33.04 -10.92
CA LEU A 217 13.57 32.21 -9.72
C LEU A 217 12.43 32.46 -8.72
N ALA A 218 12.09 33.73 -8.46
CA ALA A 218 10.98 34.08 -7.58
C ALA A 218 9.63 33.57 -8.11
N ALA A 219 9.40 33.64 -9.43
CA ALA A 219 8.21 33.07 -10.06
C ALA A 219 8.15 31.54 -9.92
N LEU A 220 9.26 30.84 -10.15
CA LEU A 220 9.36 29.39 -9.96
C LEU A 220 9.13 28.98 -8.50
N ASP A 221 9.66 29.76 -7.54
CA ASP A 221 9.45 29.52 -6.10
C ASP A 221 7.98 29.68 -5.71
N ALA A 222 7.28 30.68 -6.27
CA ALA A 222 5.84 30.87 -6.07
C ALA A 222 5.03 29.70 -6.66
N ASP A 223 5.38 29.23 -7.86
CA ASP A 223 4.73 28.09 -8.50
C ASP A 223 4.96 26.78 -7.73
N LEU A 224 6.18 26.56 -7.23
CA LEU A 224 6.49 25.43 -6.35
C LEU A 224 5.68 25.47 -5.06
N ALA A 225 5.55 26.63 -4.41
CA ALA A 225 4.74 26.78 -3.21
C ALA A 225 3.27 26.45 -3.50
N LYS A 226 2.73 26.94 -4.62
CA LYS A 226 1.34 26.69 -5.03
C LYS A 226 1.08 25.21 -5.36
N GLN A 227 1.90 24.60 -6.22
CA GLN A 227 1.77 23.19 -6.57
C GLN A 227 2.03 22.28 -5.37
N GLY A 228 2.94 22.67 -4.48
CA GLY A 228 3.23 21.95 -3.24
C GLY A 228 2.04 21.92 -2.29
N ALA A 229 1.34 23.04 -2.12
CA ALA A 229 0.11 23.11 -1.32
C ALA A 229 -1.01 22.24 -1.91
N GLU A 230 -1.23 22.30 -3.23
CA GLU A 230 -2.20 21.44 -3.92
C GLU A 230 -1.86 19.95 -3.77
N HIS A 231 -0.58 19.58 -3.94
CA HIS A 231 -0.13 18.20 -3.76
C HIS A 231 -0.36 17.69 -2.34
N GLN A 232 -0.07 18.51 -1.32
CA GLN A 232 -0.33 18.15 0.09
C GLN A 232 -1.83 17.93 0.33
N LYS A 233 -2.68 18.80 -0.21
CA LYS A 233 -4.14 18.68 -0.10
C LYS A 233 -4.64 17.37 -0.75
N ILE A 234 -4.25 17.10 -2.00
CA ILE A 234 -4.63 15.87 -2.69
C ILE A 234 -4.13 14.63 -1.95
N THR A 235 -2.92 14.66 -1.41
CA THR A 235 -2.37 13.56 -0.62
C THR A 235 -3.18 13.31 0.66
N ALA A 236 -3.57 14.36 1.36
CA ALA A 236 -4.42 14.25 2.56
C ALA A 236 -5.79 13.67 2.23
N GLU A 237 -6.42 14.13 1.15
CA GLU A 237 -7.70 13.58 0.67
C GLU A 237 -7.56 12.10 0.25
N LEU A 238 -6.48 11.75 -0.43
CA LEU A 238 -6.19 10.38 -0.86
C LEU A 238 -6.07 9.45 0.35
N ASN A 239 -5.32 9.85 1.39
CA ASN A 239 -5.21 9.09 2.64
C ASN A 239 -6.57 8.92 3.34
N HIS A 240 -7.37 9.98 3.38
CA HIS A 240 -8.73 9.93 3.94
C HIS A 240 -9.61 8.92 3.20
N TRP A 241 -9.69 9.02 1.87
CA TRP A 241 -10.51 8.12 1.05
C TRP A 241 -9.98 6.70 0.99
N GLN A 242 -8.67 6.49 1.11
CA GLN A 242 -8.09 5.16 1.27
C GLN A 242 -8.57 4.52 2.57
N THR A 243 -8.54 5.26 3.67
CA THR A 243 -9.02 4.77 4.97
C THR A 243 -10.52 4.44 4.91
N GLU A 244 -11.35 5.29 4.29
CA GLU A 244 -12.78 5.00 4.13
C GLU A 244 -13.04 3.82 3.19
N PHE A 245 -12.25 3.66 2.11
CA PHE A 245 -12.34 2.50 1.23
C PHE A 245 -11.99 1.20 1.98
N GLU A 246 -10.91 1.19 2.75
CA GLU A 246 -10.52 0.04 3.57
C GLU A 246 -11.62 -0.31 4.59
N ARG A 247 -12.19 0.68 5.28
CA ARG A 247 -13.32 0.49 6.21
C ARG A 247 -14.55 -0.13 5.54
N GLU A 248 -14.87 0.29 4.31
CA GLU A 248 -16.00 -0.25 3.55
C GLU A 248 -15.73 -1.67 3.04
N VAL A 249 -14.52 -1.95 2.52
CA VAL A 249 -14.11 -3.29 2.07
C VAL A 249 -14.05 -4.27 3.23
N ASN A 250 -13.64 -3.81 4.42
CA ASN A 250 -13.58 -4.62 5.63
C ASN A 250 -14.95 -4.76 6.32
N GLY A 251 -16.03 -4.26 5.74
CA GLY A 251 -17.38 -4.41 6.28
C GLY A 251 -17.65 -3.63 7.57
N GLN A 252 -16.74 -2.76 8.02
CA GLN A 252 -16.88 -2.01 9.28
C GLN A 252 -18.02 -0.98 9.23
N ARG A 253 -18.35 -0.47 8.05
CA ARG A 253 -19.50 0.43 7.82
C ARG A 253 -20.72 -0.28 7.25
N SER A 254 -20.52 -1.18 6.29
CA SER A 254 -21.62 -1.80 5.52
C SER A 254 -22.12 -3.11 6.13
N GLY A 255 -21.36 -3.72 7.05
CA GLY A 255 -21.61 -5.07 7.56
C GLY A 255 -21.31 -6.18 6.54
N ILE A 256 -20.89 -5.84 5.32
CA ILE A 256 -20.60 -6.79 4.24
C ILE A 256 -19.12 -6.66 3.87
N ILE A 257 -18.37 -7.75 4.04
CA ILE A 257 -16.96 -7.81 3.65
C ILE A 257 -16.88 -7.95 2.12
N GLY A 258 -16.01 -7.15 1.49
CA GLY A 258 -15.71 -7.20 0.06
C GLY A 258 -16.09 -5.93 -0.70
N LEU A 259 -15.94 -6.00 -2.04
CA LEU A 259 -16.19 -4.89 -2.95
C LEU A 259 -17.70 -4.68 -3.18
N GLY A 260 -18.39 -4.16 -2.17
CA GLY A 260 -19.76 -3.69 -2.28
C GLY A 260 -19.91 -2.50 -3.25
N PRO A 261 -21.15 -2.12 -3.64
CA PRO A 261 -21.39 -1.02 -4.57
C PRO A 261 -20.73 0.30 -4.16
N ARG A 262 -20.75 0.62 -2.86
CA ARG A 262 -20.09 1.82 -2.30
C ARG A 262 -18.57 1.74 -2.32
N ALA A 263 -17.99 0.57 -2.05
CA ALA A 263 -16.54 0.40 -2.15
C ALA A 263 -16.07 0.64 -3.60
N LYS A 264 -16.82 0.13 -4.58
CA LYS A 264 -16.56 0.39 -6.01
C LYS A 264 -16.68 1.88 -6.36
N SER A 265 -17.72 2.56 -5.89
CA SER A 265 -17.85 4.00 -6.15
C SER A 265 -16.74 4.82 -5.49
N ILE A 266 -16.32 4.49 -4.26
CA ILE A 266 -15.18 5.19 -3.64
C ILE A 266 -13.89 4.93 -4.44
N HIS A 267 -13.68 3.70 -4.91
CA HIS A 267 -12.52 3.38 -5.73
C HIS A 267 -12.49 4.20 -7.03
N GLU A 268 -13.56 4.14 -7.81
CA GLU A 268 -13.65 4.77 -9.12
C GLU A 268 -13.78 6.30 -9.03
N ASP A 269 -14.69 6.80 -8.19
CA ASP A 269 -15.02 8.24 -8.13
C ASP A 269 -14.07 9.04 -7.24
N GLN A 270 -13.42 8.41 -6.26
CA GLN A 270 -12.59 9.14 -5.28
C GLN A 270 -11.10 8.81 -5.38
N LEU A 271 -10.71 7.53 -5.52
CA LEU A 271 -9.31 7.13 -5.47
C LEU A 271 -8.59 7.25 -6.82
N VAL A 272 -9.21 6.83 -7.93
CA VAL A 272 -8.53 6.76 -9.23
C VAL A 272 -8.05 8.13 -9.69
N TRP A 273 -8.92 9.13 -9.76
CA TRP A 273 -8.52 10.45 -10.24
C TRP A 273 -7.51 11.13 -9.30
N ARG A 274 -7.63 10.95 -7.98
CA ARG A 274 -6.68 11.52 -7.01
C ARG A 274 -5.29 10.90 -7.11
N ARG A 275 -5.20 9.60 -7.39
CA ARG A 275 -3.90 8.93 -7.64
C ARG A 275 -3.26 9.48 -8.91
N THR A 276 -4.04 9.60 -9.97
CA THR A 276 -3.56 10.18 -11.24
C THR A 276 -3.13 11.65 -11.05
N GLU A 277 -3.92 12.44 -10.34
CA GLU A 277 -3.63 13.85 -10.08
C GLU A 277 -2.43 14.03 -9.16
N SER A 278 -2.31 13.20 -8.11
CA SER A 278 -1.12 13.18 -7.25
C SER A 278 0.14 12.88 -8.07
N ALA A 279 0.11 11.84 -8.92
CA ALA A 279 1.25 11.51 -9.80
C ALA A 279 1.58 12.65 -10.78
N ARG A 280 0.56 13.30 -11.35
CA ARG A 280 0.74 14.48 -12.21
C ARG A 280 1.41 15.62 -11.46
N LEU A 281 0.93 15.94 -10.26
CA LEU A 281 1.49 16.99 -9.40
C LEU A 281 2.93 16.67 -8.97
N THR A 282 3.25 15.41 -8.65
CA THR A 282 4.63 14.98 -8.38
C THR A 282 5.53 15.26 -9.58
N SER A 283 5.12 14.84 -10.79
CA SER A 283 5.91 15.10 -12.01
C SER A 283 6.09 16.59 -12.31
N ALA A 284 5.06 17.41 -12.02
CA ALA A 284 5.13 18.86 -12.16
C ALA A 284 6.12 19.47 -11.17
N LEU A 285 6.08 19.05 -9.90
CA LEU A 285 7.02 19.50 -8.87
C LEU A 285 8.46 19.11 -9.21
N ASP A 286 8.70 17.91 -9.74
CA ASP A 286 10.04 17.47 -10.17
C ASP A 286 10.57 18.37 -11.29
N SER A 287 9.74 18.67 -12.29
CA SER A 287 10.11 19.55 -13.40
C SER A 287 10.40 20.98 -12.95
N LEU A 288 9.59 21.53 -12.04
CA LEU A 288 9.80 22.86 -11.47
C LEU A 288 11.05 22.91 -10.60
N THR A 289 11.32 21.86 -9.83
CA THR A 289 12.52 21.75 -9.00
C THR A 289 13.79 21.69 -9.86
N ALA A 290 13.75 20.96 -10.98
CA ALA A 290 14.83 20.93 -11.95
C ALA A 290 15.04 22.30 -12.62
N ALA A 291 13.96 22.98 -13.03
CA ALA A 291 14.03 24.32 -13.62
C ALA A 291 14.60 25.35 -12.63
N ARG A 292 14.22 25.26 -11.36
CA ARG A 292 14.77 26.08 -10.28
C ARG A 292 16.27 25.86 -10.11
N ALA A 293 16.71 24.60 -10.07
CA ALA A 293 18.13 24.27 -9.96
C ALA A 293 18.95 24.79 -11.15
N ALA A 294 18.41 24.68 -12.37
CA ALA A 294 19.03 25.22 -13.57
C ALA A 294 19.16 26.75 -13.51
N THR A 295 18.11 27.45 -13.05
CA THR A 295 18.12 28.92 -12.90
C THR A 295 19.14 29.37 -11.85
N LEU A 296 19.29 28.64 -10.73
CA LEU A 296 20.32 28.92 -9.74
C LEU A 296 21.74 28.73 -10.31
N ALA A 297 21.94 27.70 -11.15
CA ALA A 297 23.21 27.50 -11.84
C ALA A 297 23.49 28.63 -12.86
N GLU A 298 22.48 29.07 -13.61
CA GLU A 298 22.56 30.23 -14.51
C GLU A 298 22.99 31.50 -13.75
N ILE A 299 22.35 31.79 -12.61
CA ILE A 299 22.72 32.93 -11.75
C ILE A 299 24.20 32.83 -11.36
N LYS A 300 24.62 31.67 -10.82
CA LYS A 300 26.01 31.48 -10.39
C LYS A 300 27.01 31.66 -11.54
N THR A 301 26.74 31.08 -12.69
CA THR A 301 27.62 31.23 -13.87
C THR A 301 27.68 32.68 -14.36
N THR A 302 26.57 33.41 -14.27
CA THR A 302 26.51 34.83 -14.61
C THR A 302 27.33 35.67 -13.64
N GLU A 303 27.23 35.40 -12.33
CA GLU A 303 28.05 36.04 -11.29
C GLU A 303 29.55 35.79 -11.51
N GLU A 304 29.94 34.54 -11.81
CA GLU A 304 31.32 34.17 -12.13
C GLU A 304 31.84 34.90 -13.38
N ASN A 305 31.02 34.98 -14.45
CA ASN A 305 31.39 35.68 -15.68
C ASN A 305 31.54 37.20 -15.48
N VAL A 306 30.63 37.83 -14.73
CA VAL A 306 30.71 39.26 -14.40
C VAL A 306 31.95 39.53 -13.55
N ASN A 307 32.24 38.69 -12.55
CA ASN A 307 33.46 38.81 -11.75
C ASN A 307 34.72 38.67 -12.60
N ALA A 308 34.79 37.65 -13.46
CA ALA A 308 35.95 37.43 -14.34
C ALA A 308 36.20 38.61 -15.30
N THR A 309 35.14 39.20 -15.87
CA THR A 309 35.27 40.38 -16.74
C THR A 309 35.73 41.63 -15.98
N LEU A 310 35.23 41.84 -14.76
CA LEU A 310 35.65 42.95 -13.91
C LEU A 310 37.10 42.79 -13.44
N ASP A 311 37.52 41.58 -13.07
CA ASP A 311 38.89 41.29 -12.66
C ASP A 311 39.87 41.46 -13.83
N ALA A 312 39.48 41.03 -15.04
CA ALA A 312 40.28 41.25 -16.26
C ALA A 312 40.44 42.75 -16.58
N LYS A 313 39.37 43.55 -16.42
CA LYS A 313 39.43 45.00 -16.61
C LYS A 313 40.33 45.66 -15.56
N ALA A 314 40.19 45.30 -14.29
CA ALA A 314 41.04 45.80 -13.22
C ALA A 314 42.52 45.46 -13.45
N ALA A 315 42.83 44.26 -13.93
CA ALA A 315 44.19 43.86 -14.29
C ALA A 315 44.76 44.69 -15.46
N GLN A 316 43.95 45.02 -16.48
CA GLN A 316 44.36 45.90 -17.58
C GLN A 316 44.63 47.32 -17.10
N ASP A 317 43.75 47.88 -16.27
CA ASP A 317 43.91 49.22 -15.70
C ASP A 317 45.17 49.29 -14.83
N ALA A 318 45.42 48.27 -13.99
CA ALA A 318 46.64 48.17 -13.20
C ALA A 318 47.91 48.08 -14.07
N ALA A 319 47.88 47.30 -15.15
CA ALA A 319 49.00 47.21 -16.09
C ALA A 319 49.26 48.54 -16.82
N ARG A 320 48.21 49.29 -17.17
CA ARG A 320 48.33 50.62 -17.77
C ARG A 320 48.91 51.63 -16.80
N MET A 321 48.44 51.66 -15.56
CA MET A 321 48.97 52.54 -14.51
C MET A 321 50.46 52.27 -14.25
N LYS A 322 50.86 50.99 -14.22
CA LYS A 322 52.27 50.60 -14.12
C LYS A 322 53.10 51.09 -15.29
N ALA A 323 52.61 50.94 -16.53
CA ALA A 323 53.31 51.43 -17.72
C ALA A 323 53.44 52.96 -17.74
N GLU A 324 52.44 53.69 -17.24
CA GLU A 324 52.51 55.15 -17.10
C GLU A 324 53.51 55.58 -16.01
N GLN A 325 53.55 54.87 -14.88
CA GLN A 325 54.58 55.07 -13.83
C GLN A 325 55.99 54.82 -14.37
N ASP A 326 56.20 53.68 -15.05
CA ASP A 326 57.48 53.34 -15.67
C ASP A 326 57.92 54.43 -16.68
N ARG A 327 56.98 55.00 -17.44
CA ARG A 327 57.24 56.11 -18.38
C ARG A 327 57.59 57.42 -17.65
N LEU A 328 56.91 57.76 -16.56
CA LEU A 328 57.20 58.95 -15.77
C LEU A 328 58.57 58.85 -15.09
N ASP A 329 58.92 57.67 -14.59
CA ASP A 329 60.22 57.43 -13.97
C ASP A 329 61.36 57.44 -15.00
N ALA A 330 61.11 56.99 -16.22
CA ALA A 330 62.05 57.14 -17.33
C ALA A 330 62.27 58.60 -17.76
N LEU A 331 61.28 59.49 -17.59
CA LEU A 331 61.39 60.93 -17.87
C LEU A 331 62.07 61.73 -16.75
N LYS A 332 62.16 61.17 -15.54
CA LYS A 332 62.82 61.80 -14.38
C LYS A 332 64.33 61.48 -14.29
N ARG A 333 64.84 60.57 -15.13
CA ARG A 333 66.27 60.26 -15.27
C ARG A 333 66.88 61.03 -16.43
#